data_AF-A0ABD2HNT4-F1
#
_entry.id   AF-A0ABD2HNT4-F1
#
_cell.length_a   1.000
_cell.length_b   1.000
_cell.length_c   1.000
_cell.angle_alpha   90.00
_cell.angle_beta   90.00
_cell.angle_gamma   90.00
#
_symmetry.space_group_name_H-M   'P 1'
#
loop_
_entity.id
_entity.type
_entity.pdbx_description
1 polymer ?
#
loop_
_entity_poly.entity_id
_entity_poly.type
_entity_poly.pdbx_seq_one_letter_code
_entity_poly.pdbx_strand_id
1 'polypeptide(L)'
;MRQARLPVDFLNAAKASIGRTWLVVLNGLGSNWSNNLTENEQFIREFVSYFPKPLGPQIGIMSTTEDYWRIVRSTFTISDSNSNPIQLWWSDCTNGYQDYTNFTAFNNWYQPVMHRYNCSISIISDQAEIKADLNWFA
;
A
#
# COMPACT_ATOMS: atom_id res chain seq x y z
N MET A 1 17.01 -3.43 3.21
CA MET A 1 16.45 -4.65 2.57
C MET A 1 15.90 -5.74 3.52
N ARG A 2 16.23 -5.81 4.83
CA ARG A 2 15.61 -6.78 5.78
C ARG A 2 14.07 -6.69 5.88
N GLN A 3 13.49 -5.51 5.66
CA GLN A 3 12.04 -5.26 5.81
C GLN A 3 11.15 -5.95 4.78
N ALA A 4 11.64 -6.27 3.58
CA ALA A 4 10.86 -7.01 2.57
C ALA A 4 10.88 -8.53 2.82
N ARG A 5 12.02 -9.03 3.29
CA ARG A 5 12.27 -10.48 3.42
C ARG A 5 11.62 -11.10 4.66
N LEU A 6 11.66 -10.42 5.80
CA LEU A 6 11.14 -10.97 7.07
C LEU A 6 9.63 -11.29 7.04
N PRO A 7 8.75 -10.45 6.47
CA PRO A 7 7.32 -10.76 6.43
C PRO A 7 7.00 -11.94 5.52
N VAL A 8 7.65 -12.02 4.34
CA VAL A 8 7.44 -13.11 3.38
C VAL A 8 7.94 -14.44 3.94
N ASP A 9 9.13 -14.45 4.53
CA ASP A 9 9.70 -15.65 5.13
C ASP A 9 8.83 -16.14 6.32
N PHE A 10 8.31 -15.22 7.15
CA PHE A 10 7.39 -15.56 8.25
C PHE A 10 6.07 -16.16 7.75
N LEU A 11 5.43 -15.52 6.77
CA LEU A 11 4.14 -15.98 6.23
C LEU A 11 4.28 -17.32 5.49
N ASN A 12 5.37 -17.51 4.74
CA ASN A 12 5.68 -18.78 4.10
C ASN A 12 5.93 -19.90 5.14
N ALA A 13 6.66 -19.60 6.22
CA ALA A 13 6.87 -20.56 7.32
C ALA A 13 5.55 -20.94 8.01
N ALA A 14 4.61 -20.00 8.11
CA ALA A 14 3.25 -20.23 8.61
C ALA A 14 2.33 -20.96 7.62
N LYS A 15 2.82 -21.32 6.42
CA LYS A 15 2.05 -21.90 5.31
C LYS A 15 0.85 -21.03 4.90
N ALA A 16 0.91 -19.73 5.14
CA ALA A 16 -0.11 -18.80 4.71
C ALA A 16 -0.01 -18.57 3.20
N SER A 17 -1.14 -18.56 2.50
CA SER A 17 -1.17 -18.13 1.10
C SER A 17 -1.11 -16.61 1.04
N ILE A 18 -0.06 -16.07 0.43
CA ILE A 18 0.12 -14.62 0.27
C ILE A 18 -0.33 -14.24 -1.15
N GLY A 19 -1.54 -13.69 -1.27
CA GLY A 19 -2.00 -13.17 -2.56
C GLY A 19 -1.24 -11.92 -2.99
N ARG A 20 -1.00 -11.00 -2.06
CA ARG A 20 -0.33 -9.71 -2.31
C ARG A 20 0.31 -9.13 -1.06
N THR A 21 1.44 -8.47 -1.25
CA THR A 21 2.09 -7.60 -0.26
C THR A 21 1.82 -6.14 -0.63
N TRP A 22 1.50 -5.32 0.36
CA TRP A 22 1.31 -3.87 0.18
C TRP A 22 2.38 -3.11 0.96
N LEU A 23 3.15 -2.26 0.28
CA LEU A 23 4.01 -1.29 0.95
C LEU A 23 3.17 -0.05 1.27
N VAL A 24 2.99 0.22 2.56
CA VAL A 24 2.25 1.42 3.01
C VAL A 24 3.18 2.63 3.00
N VAL A 25 2.84 3.59 2.16
CA VAL A 25 3.53 4.86 1.94
C VAL A 25 2.60 5.97 2.44
N LEU A 26 2.44 6.05 3.76
CA LEU A 26 1.62 7.07 4.41
C LEU A 26 2.48 7.86 5.40
N ASN A 27 2.18 9.15 5.56
CA ASN A 27 2.76 9.96 6.62
C ASN A 27 1.88 9.81 7.87
N GLY A 28 2.42 9.22 8.93
CA GLY A 28 1.64 8.77 10.08
C GLY A 28 1.27 7.27 10.01
N LEU A 29 0.74 6.73 11.12
CA LEU A 29 0.66 5.29 11.44
C LEU A 29 1.99 4.65 11.91
N GLY A 30 2.89 5.46 12.49
CA GLY A 30 4.18 4.98 13.00
C GLY A 30 5.25 4.75 11.93
N SER A 31 4.99 5.17 10.69
CA SER A 31 5.96 5.20 9.60
C SER A 31 6.97 6.33 9.80
N ASN A 32 8.26 6.00 9.83
CA ASN A 32 9.36 6.96 9.93
C ASN A 32 10.06 7.09 8.56
N TRP A 33 9.34 7.64 7.57
CA TRP A 33 9.94 7.95 6.27
C TRP A 33 11.02 9.03 6.43
N SER A 34 12.10 8.93 5.65
CA SER A 34 13.15 9.93 5.67
C SER A 34 12.62 11.26 5.10
N ASN A 35 13.19 12.39 5.53
CA ASN A 35 12.96 13.66 4.85
C ASN A 35 13.70 13.73 3.50
N ASN A 36 14.59 12.78 3.20
CA ASN A 36 15.27 12.67 1.92
C ASN A 36 14.42 11.87 0.94
N LEU A 37 13.70 12.58 0.06
CA LEU A 37 12.84 11.97 -0.97
C LEU A 37 13.60 10.99 -1.87
N THR A 38 14.87 11.25 -2.18
CA THR A 38 15.69 10.37 -3.03
C THR A 38 15.94 9.02 -2.37
N GLU A 39 16.21 9.01 -1.06
CA GLU A 39 16.40 7.78 -0.30
C GLU A 39 15.10 6.97 -0.21
N ASN A 40 13.96 7.64 0.01
CA ASN A 40 12.65 6.98 0.02
C ASN A 40 12.32 6.34 -1.33
N GLU A 41 12.54 7.08 -2.43
CA GLU A 41 12.36 6.58 -3.79
C GLU A 41 13.26 5.37 -4.07
N GLN A 42 14.52 5.43 -3.68
CA GLN A 42 15.45 4.29 -3.81
C GLN A 42 14.97 3.10 -2.99
N PHE A 43 14.57 3.31 -1.74
CA PHE A 43 14.03 2.26 -0.89
C PHE A 43 12.79 1.60 -1.52
N ILE A 44 11.85 2.37 -2.06
CA ILE A 44 10.66 1.83 -2.71
C ILE A 44 11.05 0.98 -3.94
N ARG A 45 12.01 1.45 -4.76
CA ARG A 45 12.52 0.67 -5.90
C ARG A 45 13.14 -0.65 -5.46
N GLU A 46 13.98 -0.61 -4.43
CA GLU A 46 14.60 -1.82 -3.85
C GLU A 46 13.56 -2.76 -3.24
N PHE A 47 12.54 -2.22 -2.55
CA PHE A 47 11.48 -3.02 -1.97
C PHE A 47 10.67 -3.74 -3.05
N VAL A 48 10.28 -3.03 -4.11
CA VAL A 48 9.51 -3.60 -5.22
C VAL A 48 10.29 -4.67 -5.99
N SER A 49 11.60 -4.49 -6.17
CA SER A 49 12.44 -5.46 -6.89
C SER A 49 12.59 -6.81 -6.17
N TYR A 50 12.27 -6.89 -4.87
CA TYR A 50 12.29 -8.13 -4.09
C TYR A 50 11.14 -9.10 -4.35
N PHE A 51 10.12 -8.67 -5.09
CA PHE A 51 8.94 -9.48 -5.37
C PHE A 51 8.91 -9.90 -6.84
N PRO A 52 9.90 -10.69 -7.33
CA PRO A 52 9.95 -11.08 -8.73
C PRO A 52 8.80 -12.03 -9.06
N LYS A 53 8.12 -11.73 -10.16
CA LYS A 53 7.20 -12.67 -10.81
C LYS A 53 7.99 -13.80 -11.52
N PRO A 54 7.42 -15.01 -11.69
CA PRO A 54 6.04 -15.40 -11.37
C PRO A 54 5.87 -16.02 -9.97
N LEU A 55 6.94 -16.18 -9.20
CA LEU A 55 6.95 -17.00 -7.99
C LEU A 55 6.71 -16.22 -6.68
N GLY A 56 6.90 -14.90 -6.70
CA GLY A 56 6.65 -14.02 -5.56
C GLY A 56 5.20 -13.54 -5.46
N PRO A 57 4.72 -13.17 -4.26
CA PRO A 57 3.42 -12.54 -4.11
C PRO A 57 3.38 -11.23 -4.91
N GLN A 58 2.20 -10.85 -5.39
CA GLN A 58 2.04 -9.56 -6.08
C GLN A 58 2.43 -8.43 -5.12
N ILE A 59 2.96 -7.32 -5.65
CA ILE A 59 3.33 -6.14 -4.87
C ILE A 59 2.46 -4.95 -5.28
N GLY A 60 2.00 -4.19 -4.29
CA GLY A 60 1.25 -2.96 -4.47
C GLY A 60 1.72 -1.87 -3.50
N ILE A 61 1.27 -0.63 -3.74
CA ILE A 61 1.48 0.52 -2.85
C ILE A 61 0.15 0.90 -2.22
N MET A 62 0.14 1.16 -0.92
CA MET A 62 -1.00 1.80 -0.24
C MET A 62 -0.63 3.24 0.10
N SER A 63 -1.41 4.22 -0.39
CA SER A 63 -1.11 5.64 -0.17
C SER A 63 -2.33 6.54 -0.38
N THR A 64 -2.24 7.76 0.12
CA THR A 64 -3.00 8.93 -0.34
C THR A 64 -2.15 9.70 -1.37
N THR A 65 -2.76 10.55 -2.21
CA THR A 65 -1.98 11.42 -3.12
C THR A 65 -1.07 12.36 -2.33
N GLU A 66 -1.59 12.96 -1.26
CA GLU A 66 -0.88 13.91 -0.41
C GLU A 66 0.34 13.28 0.26
N ASP A 67 0.17 12.12 0.89
CA ASP A 67 1.27 11.44 1.57
C ASP A 67 2.31 10.94 0.57
N TYR A 68 1.88 10.42 -0.58
CA TYR A 68 2.80 9.96 -1.60
C TYR A 68 3.74 11.10 -2.02
N TRP A 69 3.19 12.28 -2.31
CA TRP A 69 3.99 13.45 -2.71
C TRP A 69 4.82 14.06 -1.58
N ARG A 70 4.50 13.78 -0.32
CA ARG A 70 5.33 14.15 0.82
C ARG A 70 6.51 13.20 1.01
N ILE A 71 6.37 11.93 0.63
CA ILE A 71 7.38 10.88 0.85
C ILE A 71 8.28 10.70 -0.38
N VAL A 72 7.74 10.91 -1.57
CA VAL A 72 8.46 10.86 -2.85
C VAL A 72 8.09 12.07 -3.72
N ARG A 73 8.81 12.31 -4.82
CA ARG A 73 8.45 13.39 -5.76
C ARG A 73 7.14 13.09 -6.47
N SER A 74 6.38 14.13 -6.83
CA SER A 74 5.16 14.02 -7.65
C SER A 74 5.41 13.43 -9.05
N THR A 75 6.66 13.41 -9.51
CA THR A 75 7.08 12.80 -10.78
C THR A 75 7.58 11.36 -10.63
N PHE A 76 7.72 10.84 -9.41
CA PHE A 76 8.25 9.50 -9.17
C PHE A 76 7.26 8.41 -9.61
N THR A 77 7.67 7.58 -10.56
CA THR A 77 6.90 6.42 -11.01
C THR A 77 7.61 5.13 -10.65
N ILE A 78 6.80 4.10 -10.39
CA ILE A 78 7.27 2.77 -9.97
C ILE A 78 6.53 1.68 -10.76
N SER A 79 7.30 0.70 -11.23
CA SER A 79 6.82 -0.47 -11.97
C SER A 79 7.44 -1.74 -11.39
N ASP A 80 6.81 -2.89 -11.63
CA ASP A 80 7.38 -4.19 -11.29
C ASP A 80 8.55 -4.56 -12.22
N SER A 81 9.17 -5.72 -11.96
CA SER A 81 10.31 -6.22 -12.75
C SER A 81 10.01 -6.42 -14.24
N ASN A 82 8.73 -6.47 -14.63
CA ASN A 82 8.26 -6.63 -16.00
C ASN A 82 7.74 -5.31 -16.59
N SER A 83 8.08 -4.17 -15.96
CA SER A 83 7.62 -2.84 -16.35
C SER A 83 6.10 -2.62 -16.27
N ASN A 84 5.35 -3.48 -15.58
CA ASN A 84 3.94 -3.22 -15.33
C ASN A 84 3.80 -2.17 -14.22
N PRO A 85 2.85 -1.24 -14.32
CA PRO A 85 2.53 -0.34 -13.23
C PRO A 85 2.24 -1.12 -11.95
N ILE A 86 2.83 -0.68 -10.84
CA ILE A 86 2.47 -1.22 -9.52
C ILE A 86 1.00 -0.89 -9.25
N GLN A 87 0.28 -1.76 -8.56
CA GLN A 87 -1.13 -1.50 -8.25
C GLN A 87 -1.27 -0.60 -7.01
N LEU A 88 -2.32 0.23 -7.00
CA LEU A 88 -2.61 1.16 -5.92
C LEU A 88 -3.77 0.66 -5.05
N TRP A 89 -3.54 0.62 -3.74
CA TRP A 89 -4.56 0.61 -2.71
C TRP A 89 -4.70 2.06 -2.24
N TRP A 90 -5.69 2.75 -2.80
CA TRP A 90 -5.92 4.14 -2.46
C TRP A 90 -6.50 4.22 -1.05
N SER A 91 -5.92 5.06 -0.20
CA SER A 91 -6.43 5.29 1.15
C SER A 91 -7.06 6.67 1.23
N ASP A 92 -8.35 6.72 1.52
CA ASP A 92 -9.03 7.95 1.92
C ASP A 92 -10.01 7.60 3.04
N CYS A 93 -9.50 7.75 4.26
CA CYS A 93 -10.16 7.31 5.50
C CYS A 93 -11.48 8.02 5.80
N THR A 94 -11.80 9.08 5.06
CA THR A 94 -12.96 9.94 5.29
C THR A 94 -13.94 9.97 4.13
N ASN A 95 -13.61 9.28 3.04
CA ASN A 95 -14.40 9.27 1.82
C ASN A 95 -15.79 8.66 2.03
N GLY A 96 -15.88 7.56 2.77
CA GLY A 96 -17.13 6.87 3.08
C GLY A 96 -17.82 6.15 1.92
N TYR A 97 -17.39 6.37 0.66
CA TYR A 97 -17.96 5.72 -0.51
C TYR A 97 -17.26 4.39 -0.84
N GLN A 98 -18.07 3.36 -1.09
CA GLN A 98 -17.63 2.02 -1.54
C GLN A 98 -17.35 2.00 -3.04
N ASP A 99 -16.57 2.95 -3.53
CA ASP A 99 -16.20 3.10 -4.94
C ASP A 99 -14.88 3.89 -5.05
N TYR A 100 -14.61 4.52 -6.20
CA TYR A 100 -13.45 5.39 -6.39
C TYR A 100 -13.84 6.88 -6.51
N THR A 101 -14.99 7.27 -5.95
CA THR A 101 -15.46 8.66 -5.93
C THR A 101 -14.40 9.56 -5.30
N ASN A 102 -14.11 10.69 -5.94
CA ASN A 102 -13.06 11.66 -5.58
C ASN A 102 -11.61 11.20 -5.78
N PHE A 103 -11.37 10.00 -6.33
CA PHE A 103 -10.03 9.63 -6.73
C PHE A 103 -9.52 10.57 -7.84
N THR A 104 -8.33 11.14 -7.64
CA THR A 104 -7.62 11.90 -8.66
C THR A 104 -6.37 11.15 -9.06
N ALA A 105 -6.18 10.93 -10.36
CA ALA A 105 -5.03 10.21 -10.88
C ALA A 105 -3.70 10.88 -10.50
N PHE A 106 -2.71 10.09 -10.10
CA PHE A 106 -1.36 10.57 -9.74
C PHE A 106 -0.30 9.51 -10.03
N ASN A 107 0.92 9.94 -10.37
CA ASN A 107 2.10 9.08 -10.52
C ASN A 107 1.86 7.79 -11.36
N ASN A 108 1.08 7.92 -12.45
CA ASN A 108 0.63 6.86 -13.38
C ASN A 108 -0.43 5.89 -12.84
N TRP A 109 -1.01 6.14 -11.68
CA TRP A 109 -2.24 5.50 -11.23
C TRP A 109 -3.46 6.25 -11.75
N TYR A 110 -4.12 5.67 -12.76
CA TYR A 110 -5.38 6.17 -13.30
C TYR A 110 -6.61 5.55 -12.64
N GLN A 111 -6.43 4.39 -11.99
CA GLN A 111 -7.48 3.69 -11.26
C GLN A 111 -6.85 2.85 -10.13
N PRO A 112 -7.32 2.97 -8.88
CA PRO A 112 -6.93 2.06 -7.81
C PRO A 112 -7.55 0.68 -8.03
N VAL A 113 -6.98 -0.34 -7.40
CA VAL A 113 -7.58 -1.69 -7.37
C VAL A 113 -8.24 -2.02 -6.03
N MET A 114 -7.98 -1.17 -5.03
CA MET A 114 -8.57 -1.25 -3.70
C MET A 114 -8.68 0.16 -3.14
N HIS A 115 -9.73 0.43 -2.36
CA HIS A 115 -9.95 1.70 -1.70
C HIS A 115 -10.23 1.48 -0.21
N ARG A 116 -9.36 2.00 0.67
CA ARG A 116 -9.63 2.09 2.11
C ARG A 116 -10.46 3.35 2.39
N TYR A 117 -11.79 3.19 2.44
CA TYR A 117 -12.75 4.30 2.50
C TYR A 117 -13.18 4.68 3.93
N ASN A 118 -12.81 3.87 4.93
CA ASN A 118 -13.03 4.15 6.35
C ASN A 118 -11.96 3.45 7.20
N CYS A 119 -11.40 4.13 8.20
CA CYS A 119 -10.23 3.66 8.96
C CYS A 119 -10.48 3.47 10.47
N SER A 120 -11.74 3.50 10.92
CA SER A 120 -12.04 3.36 12.35
C SER A 120 -13.49 3.00 12.61
N ILE A 121 -14.02 2.00 11.91
CA ILE A 121 -15.34 1.49 12.28
C ILE A 121 -15.25 0.70 13.57
N SER A 122 -16.18 0.97 14.49
CA SER A 122 -16.36 0.16 15.70
C SER A 122 -17.19 -1.05 15.36
N ILE A 123 -16.56 -2.23 15.41
CA ILE A 123 -17.27 -3.50 15.42
C ILE A 123 -17.47 -3.86 16.89
N ILE A 124 -18.69 -3.63 17.37
CA ILE A 124 -19.07 -3.92 18.76
C ILE A 124 -19.63 -5.34 18.80
N SER A 125 -18.98 -6.19 19.58
CA SER A 125 -19.54 -7.47 20.03
C SER A 125 -19.94 -7.36 21.50
N ASP A 126 -20.67 -8.34 21.99
CA ASP A 126 -20.98 -8.54 23.41
C ASP A 126 -19.73 -8.63 24.31
N GLN A 127 -18.54 -8.87 23.73
CA GLN A 127 -17.30 -9.14 24.45
C GLN A 127 -16.22 -8.05 24.27
N ALA A 128 -16.26 -7.28 23.19
CA ALA A 128 -15.27 -6.23 22.90
C ALA A 128 -15.70 -5.27 21.78
N GLU A 129 -15.12 -4.07 21.79
CA GLU A 129 -15.07 -3.16 20.64
C GLU A 129 -13.76 -3.37 19.88
N ILE A 130 -13.86 -3.70 18.59
CA ILE A 130 -12.71 -3.82 17.68
C ILE A 130 -12.80 -2.68 16.67
N LYS A 131 -11.69 -1.95 16.48
CA LYS A 131 -11.57 -0.97 15.39
C LYS A 131 -11.11 -1.68 14.13
N ALA A 132 -11.81 -1.45 13.03
CA ALA A 132 -11.46 -2.03 11.73
C ALA A 132 -11.46 -0.98 10.62
N ASP A 133 -10.63 -1.24 9.61
CA ASP A 133 -10.61 -0.52 8.35
C ASP A 133 -11.58 -1.18 7.37
N LEU A 134 -12.39 -0.39 6.65
CA LEU A 134 -13.23 -0.87 5.57
C LEU A 134 -12.57 -0.61 4.22
N ASN A 135 -12.61 -1.64 3.37
CA ASN A 135 -11.97 -1.64 2.07
C ASN A 135 -12.97 -2.06 0.99
N TRP A 136 -12.99 -1.33 -0.11
CA TRP A 136 -13.72 -1.67 -1.32
C TRP A 136 -12.75 -2.23 -2.37
N PHE A 137 -13.18 -3.29 -3.05
CA PHE A 137 -12.48 -3.93 -4.16
C PHE A 137 -13.53 -4.27 -5.23
N ALA A 138 -13.21 -4.01 -6.50
CA ALA A 138 -14.08 -4.26 -7.65
C ALA A 138 -13.40 -5.23 -8.63
#